data_AF-A0A840N3Q9-F1
#
_entry.id   AF-A0A840N3Q9-F1
#
_cell.length_a   1.000
_cell.length_b   1.000
_cell.length_c   1.000
_cell.angle_alpha   90.00
_cell.angle_beta   90.00
_cell.angle_gamma   90.00
#
_symmetry.space_group_name_H-M   'P 1'
#
loop_
_entity.id
_entity.type
_entity.pdbx_description
1 polymer ?
#
loop_
_entity_poly.entity_id
_entity_poly.type
_entity_poly.pdbx_seq_one_letter_code
_entity_poly.pdbx_strand_id
1 'polypeptide(L)'
;MISKFTRVVAFATVVSLAGSAAFGAATNEGTKIALTAAESEVRAAGIALRGVQREAQAGQRTTVDVLNAQQDLTNGRARQILAQRDRVIASYTLLSATGRLDVRTLRLDTPDYLPEVHYHQVRDAWHGLRTPSGQ
;
A
#
# COMPACT_ATOMS: atom_id res chain seq x y z
N MET A 1 32.02 -14.45 28.82
CA MET A 1 32.21 -14.12 27.39
C MET A 1 30.90 -13.94 26.61
N ILE A 2 29.76 -14.46 27.09
CA ILE A 2 28.44 -14.46 26.41
C ILE A 2 27.74 -13.07 26.39
N SER A 3 27.97 -12.21 27.38
CA SER A 3 27.25 -10.92 27.56
C SER A 3 27.53 -9.85 26.46
N LYS A 4 28.75 -9.80 25.90
CA LYS A 4 29.08 -8.85 24.83
C LYS A 4 28.39 -9.20 23.51
N PHE A 5 28.25 -10.49 23.18
CA PHE A 5 27.61 -10.94 21.95
C PHE A 5 26.11 -10.64 21.94
N THR A 6 25.39 -10.88 23.04
CA THR A 6 23.95 -10.56 23.13
C THR A 6 23.68 -9.07 22.94
N ARG A 7 24.54 -8.20 23.49
CA ARG A 7 24.42 -6.73 23.33
C ARG A 7 24.68 -6.28 21.90
N VAL A 8 25.69 -6.85 21.23
CA VAL A 8 26.01 -6.53 19.83
C VAL A 8 24.89 -6.99 18.90
N VAL A 9 24.37 -8.21 19.10
CA VAL A 9 23.23 -8.72 18.33
C VAL A 9 21.99 -7.87 18.57
N ALA A 10 21.63 -7.57 19.82
CA ALA A 10 20.48 -6.73 20.14
C ALA A 10 20.58 -5.32 19.54
N PHE A 11 21.76 -4.70 19.57
CA PHE A 11 22.00 -3.40 18.94
C PHE A 11 21.83 -3.47 17.41
N ALA A 12 22.39 -4.49 16.76
CA ALA A 12 22.25 -4.69 15.32
C ALA A 12 20.78 -4.89 14.91
N THR A 13 20.01 -5.67 15.67
CA THR A 13 18.58 -5.87 15.41
C THR A 13 17.77 -4.58 15.59
N VAL A 14 18.05 -3.80 16.63
CA VAL A 14 17.39 -2.50 16.87
C VAL A 14 17.71 -1.49 15.77
N VAL A 15 18.99 -1.40 15.36
CA VAL A 15 19.41 -0.51 14.25
C VAL A 15 18.76 -0.94 12.93
N SER A 16 18.67 -2.24 12.65
CA SER A 16 18.00 -2.77 11.45
C SER A 16 16.50 -2.46 11.45
N LEU A 17 15.81 -2.65 12.59
CA LEU A 17 14.39 -2.32 12.74
C LEU A 17 14.14 -0.82 12.55
N ALA A 18 14.95 0.03 13.19
CA ALA A 18 14.86 1.49 13.04
C ALA A 18 15.09 1.95 11.59
N GLY A 19 16.04 1.33 10.87
CA GLY A 19 16.27 1.58 9.45
C GLY A 19 15.05 1.26 8.58
N SER A 20 14.40 0.12 8.83
CA SER A 20 13.18 -0.26 8.09
C SER A 20 11.99 0.67 8.37
N ALA A 21 11.82 1.12 9.61
CA ALA A 21 10.76 2.06 10.00
C ALA A 21 10.97 3.45 9.37
N ALA A 22 12.21 3.94 9.34
CA ALA A 22 12.55 5.20 8.67
C ALA A 22 12.28 5.14 7.16
N PHE A 23 12.63 4.04 6.51
CA PHE A 23 12.29 3.82 5.10
C PHE A 23 10.77 3.81 4.88
N GLY A 24 10.02 3.10 5.72
CA GLY A 24 8.55 3.10 5.67
C GLY A 24 7.95 4.50 5.79
N ALA A 25 8.46 5.34 6.69
CA ALA A 25 7.96 6.70 6.88
C ALA A 25 8.24 7.59 5.66
N ALA A 26 9.45 7.49 5.08
CA ALA A 26 9.81 8.21 3.86
C ALA A 26 8.91 7.82 2.67
N THR A 27 8.64 6.52 2.49
CA THR A 27 7.72 6.07 1.43
C THR A 27 6.29 6.54 1.64
N ASN A 28 5.79 6.56 2.88
CA ASN A 28 4.45 7.05 3.19
C ASN A 28 4.29 8.54 2.80
N GLU A 29 5.26 9.38 3.15
CA GLU A 29 5.22 10.80 2.79
C GLU A 29 5.30 11.00 1.27
N GLY A 30 6.16 10.23 0.58
CA GLY A 30 6.24 10.25 -0.88
C GLY A 30 4.91 9.93 -1.56
N THR A 31 4.19 8.90 -1.09
CA THR A 31 2.88 8.54 -1.65
C THR A 31 1.80 9.60 -1.40
N LYS A 32 1.85 10.36 -0.30
CA LYS A 32 0.95 11.50 -0.06
C LYS A 32 1.16 12.63 -1.07
N ILE A 33 2.43 12.95 -1.35
CA ILE A 33 2.79 13.97 -2.33
C ILE A 33 2.32 13.52 -3.72
N ALA A 34 2.58 12.27 -4.08
CA ALA A 34 2.14 11.69 -5.35
C ALA A 34 0.61 11.73 -5.52
N LEU A 35 -0.15 11.44 -4.46
CA LEU A 35 -1.61 11.55 -4.49
C LEU A 35 -2.08 12.99 -4.72
N THR A 36 -1.51 13.96 -4.01
CA THR A 36 -1.86 15.38 -4.16
C THR A 36 -1.56 15.88 -5.58
N ALA A 37 -0.45 15.41 -6.17
CA ALA A 37 -0.10 15.72 -7.55
C ALA A 37 -1.10 15.12 -8.53
N ALA A 38 -1.47 13.84 -8.37
CA ALA A 38 -2.45 13.17 -9.22
C ALA A 38 -3.85 13.82 -9.14
N GLU A 39 -4.27 14.24 -7.94
CA GLU A 39 -5.53 14.99 -7.76
C GLU A 39 -5.51 16.33 -8.51
N SER A 40 -4.37 17.03 -8.46
CA SER A 40 -4.19 18.30 -9.19
C SER A 40 -4.23 18.08 -10.70
N GLU A 41 -3.63 17.00 -11.19
CA GLU A 41 -3.68 16.62 -12.60
C GLU A 41 -5.12 16.33 -13.06
N VAL A 42 -5.90 15.58 -12.29
CA VAL A 42 -7.31 15.30 -12.61
C VAL A 42 -8.14 16.59 -12.64
N ARG A 43 -7.89 17.52 -11.70
CA ARG A 43 -8.55 18.83 -11.71
C ARG A 43 -8.21 19.62 -12.99
N ALA A 44 -6.93 19.67 -13.36
CA ALA A 44 -6.47 20.36 -14.56
C ALA A 44 -7.06 19.75 -15.84
N ALA A 45 -7.01 18.43 -15.98
CA ALA A 45 -7.60 17.71 -17.11
C ALA A 45 -9.12 17.94 -17.20
N GLY A 46 -9.82 18.02 -16.06
CA GLY A 46 -11.24 18.35 -16.01
C GLY A 46 -11.54 19.78 -16.48
N ILE A 47 -10.68 20.75 -16.19
CA ILE A 47 -10.80 22.13 -16.71
C ILE A 47 -10.53 22.14 -18.22
N ALA A 48 -9.48 21.45 -18.67
CA ALA A 48 -9.13 21.34 -20.09
C ALA A 48 -10.27 20.75 -20.91
N LEU A 49 -10.88 19.66 -20.44
CA LEU A 49 -12.05 19.06 -21.09
C LEU A 49 -13.21 20.06 -21.22
N ARG A 50 -13.53 20.81 -20.16
CA ARG A 50 -14.57 21.85 -20.24
C ARG A 50 -14.20 22.99 -21.20
N GLY A 51 -12.91 23.30 -21.35
CA GLY A 51 -12.40 24.24 -22.36
C GLY A 51 -12.68 23.74 -23.78
N VAL A 52 -12.20 22.53 -24.08
CA VAL A 52 -12.35 21.90 -25.40
C VAL A 52 -13.82 21.66 -25.75
N GLN A 53 -14.66 21.29 -24.78
CA GLN A 53 -16.11 21.16 -24.99
C GLN A 53 -16.76 22.49 -25.39
N ARG A 54 -16.36 23.62 -24.78
CA ARG A 54 -16.87 24.94 -25.15
C ARG A 54 -16.39 25.37 -26.54
N GLU A 55 -15.13 25.11 -26.86
CA GLU A 55 -14.58 25.38 -28.20
C GLU A 55 -15.23 24.51 -29.28
N ALA A 56 -15.54 23.25 -28.97
CA ALA A 56 -16.23 22.33 -29.88
C ALA A 56 -17.69 22.74 -30.12
N GLN A 57 -18.40 23.20 -29.09
CA GLN A 57 -19.75 23.77 -29.24
C GLN A 57 -19.76 25.04 -30.10
N ALA A 58 -18.69 25.83 -30.05
CA ALA A 58 -18.49 26.99 -30.91
C ALA A 58 -17.99 26.63 -32.32
N GLY A 59 -17.78 25.34 -32.64
CA GLY A 59 -17.29 24.86 -33.93
C GLY A 59 -15.80 25.09 -34.20
N GLN A 60 -15.02 25.50 -33.18
CA GLN A 60 -13.57 25.76 -33.29
C GLN A 60 -12.71 24.51 -33.05
N ARG A 61 -13.28 23.47 -32.46
CA ARG A 61 -12.66 22.16 -32.20
C ARG A 61 -13.54 21.05 -32.75
N THR A 62 -12.92 19.91 -33.04
CA THR A 62 -13.62 18.73 -33.58
C THR A 62 -14.07 17.78 -32.45
N THR A 63 -14.93 16.82 -32.78
CA THR A 63 -15.32 15.75 -31.85
C THR A 63 -14.13 14.91 -31.38
N VAL A 64 -13.10 14.75 -32.22
CA VAL A 64 -11.87 14.04 -31.86
C VAL A 64 -11.10 14.78 -30.76
N ASP A 65 -11.09 16.11 -30.76
CA ASP A 65 -10.45 16.89 -29.68
C ASP A 65 -11.14 16.66 -28.33
N VAL A 66 -12.47 16.58 -28.32
CA VAL A 66 -13.24 16.31 -27.09
C VAL A 66 -12.95 14.91 -26.57
N LEU A 67 -12.88 13.91 -27.47
CA LEU A 67 -12.56 12.54 -27.12
C LEU A 67 -11.14 12.42 -26.56
N ASN A 68 -10.16 13.10 -27.16
CA ASN A 68 -8.79 13.15 -26.65
C ASN A 68 -8.73 13.76 -25.24
N ALA A 69 -9.43 14.89 -25.02
CA ALA A 69 -9.50 15.50 -23.69
C ALA A 69 -10.21 14.62 -22.65
N GLN A 70 -11.20 13.82 -23.07
CA GLN A 70 -11.84 12.81 -22.22
C GLN A 70 -10.90 11.65 -21.90
N GLN A 71 -10.10 11.21 -22.88
CA GLN A 71 -9.07 10.20 -22.68
C GLN A 71 -8.01 10.68 -21.68
N ASP A 72 -7.55 11.92 -21.79
CA ASP A 72 -6.61 12.53 -20.84
C ASP A 72 -7.16 12.58 -19.42
N LEU A 73 -8.42 13.01 -19.25
CA LEU A 73 -9.09 12.99 -17.95
C LEU A 73 -9.21 11.58 -17.37
N THR A 74 -9.51 10.60 -18.22
CA THR A 74 -9.65 9.20 -17.79
C THR A 74 -8.30 8.62 -17.38
N ASN A 75 -7.24 8.91 -18.13
CA ASN A 75 -5.86 8.52 -17.81
C ASN A 75 -5.38 9.17 -16.49
N GLY A 76 -5.71 10.45 -16.27
CA GLY A 76 -5.43 11.14 -15.01
C GLY A 76 -6.14 10.48 -13.83
N ARG A 77 -7.42 10.13 -13.98
CA ARG A 77 -8.20 9.43 -12.93
C ARG A 77 -7.64 8.06 -12.62
N ALA A 78 -7.21 7.30 -13.63
CA ALA A 78 -6.54 6.02 -13.42
C ALA A 78 -5.26 6.17 -12.59
N ARG A 79 -4.44 7.19 -12.89
CA ARG A 79 -3.25 7.53 -12.09
C ARG A 79 -3.59 7.94 -10.66
N GLN A 80 -4.67 8.68 -10.44
CA GLN A 80 -5.16 9.02 -9.10
C GLN A 80 -5.52 7.76 -8.29
N ILE A 81 -6.22 6.79 -8.89
CA ILE A 81 -6.59 5.53 -8.23
C ILE A 81 -5.34 4.74 -7.84
N LEU A 82 -4.33 4.68 -8.72
CA LEU A 82 -3.05 4.04 -8.41
C LEU A 82 -2.34 4.73 -7.24
N ALA A 83 -2.28 6.07 -7.24
CA ALA A 83 -1.67 6.82 -6.14
C ALA A 83 -2.41 6.62 -4.80
N GLN A 84 -3.75 6.51 -4.83
CA GLN A 84 -4.54 6.16 -3.64
C GLN A 84 -4.20 4.77 -3.12
N ARG A 85 -4.11 3.78 -4.01
CA ARG A 85 -3.69 2.42 -3.67
C ARG A 85 -2.29 2.41 -3.07
N ASP A 86 -1.33 3.09 -3.68
CA ASP A 86 0.05 3.13 -3.21
C ASP A 86 0.17 3.75 -1.82
N ARG A 87 -0.61 4.79 -1.53
CA ARG A 87 -0.71 5.38 -0.18
C ARG A 87 -1.20 4.37 0.86
N VAL A 88 -2.20 3.57 0.51
CA VAL A 88 -2.72 2.52 1.39
C VAL A 88 -1.64 1.45 1.63
N ILE A 89 -0.96 0.99 0.58
CA ILE A 89 0.14 0.03 0.70
C ILE A 89 1.27 0.59 1.58
N ALA A 90 1.71 1.82 1.34
CA ALA A 90 2.76 2.46 2.12
C ALA A 90 2.39 2.62 3.61
N SER A 91 1.10 2.84 3.92
CA SER A 91 0.62 2.86 5.31
C SER A 91 0.76 1.50 5.99
N TYR A 92 0.45 0.40 5.29
CA TYR A 92 0.63 -0.95 5.81
C TYR A 92 2.11 -1.33 5.95
N THR A 93 2.96 -0.93 5.00
CA THR A 93 4.42 -1.14 5.09
C THR A 93 5.00 -0.43 6.30
N LEU A 94 4.57 0.81 6.59
CA LEU A 94 4.98 1.56 7.78
C LEU A 94 4.55 0.87 9.08
N LEU A 95 3.31 0.35 9.14
CA LEU A 95 2.82 -0.42 10.28
C LEU A 95 3.61 -1.72 10.48
N SER A 96 3.97 -2.42 9.39
CA SER A 96 4.84 -3.61 9.43
C SER A 96 6.24 -3.28 9.95
N ALA A 97 6.85 -2.22 9.45
CA ALA A 97 8.21 -1.85 9.80
C ALA A 97 8.36 -1.35 11.25
N THR A 98 7.29 -0.80 11.82
CA THR A 98 7.24 -0.37 13.23
C THR A 98 6.90 -1.50 14.21
N GLY A 99 6.72 -2.73 13.73
CA GLY A 99 6.39 -3.89 14.56
C GLY A 99 4.97 -3.84 15.16
N ARG A 100 4.09 -2.96 14.64
CA ARG A 100 2.68 -2.84 15.06
C ARG A 100 1.71 -3.56 14.13
N LEU A 101 2.23 -4.35 13.20
CA LEU A 101 1.44 -5.26 12.36
C LEU A 101 1.16 -6.57 13.13
N ASP A 102 0.60 -6.43 14.32
CA ASP A 102 0.06 -7.52 15.13
C ASP A 102 -1.47 -7.48 15.02
N VAL A 103 -2.13 -8.65 14.92
CA VAL A 103 -3.59 -8.82 14.72
C VAL A 103 -4.39 -7.99 15.76
N ARG A 104 -3.83 -7.87 16.96
CA ARG A 104 -4.35 -7.10 18.09
C ARG A 104 -4.43 -5.60 17.84
N THR A 105 -3.54 -5.03 17.04
CA THR A 105 -3.51 -3.58 16.74
C THR A 105 -4.44 -3.22 15.58
N LEU A 106 -4.70 -4.17 14.69
CA LEU A 106 -5.51 -3.96 13.48
C LEU A 106 -7.03 -4.11 13.72
N ARG A 107 -7.45 -4.55 14.93
CA ARG A 107 -8.87 -4.83 15.29
C ARG A 107 -9.62 -5.56 14.18
N LEU A 108 -8.93 -6.47 13.49
CA LEU A 108 -9.55 -7.30 12.47
C LEU A 108 -10.33 -8.39 13.19
N ASP A 109 -11.60 -8.58 12.82
CA ASP A 109 -12.48 -9.59 13.40
C ASP A 109 -12.07 -10.98 12.86
N THR A 110 -10.87 -11.42 13.24
CA THR A 110 -10.25 -12.66 12.78
C THR A 110 -9.50 -13.26 13.97
N PRO A 111 -9.71 -14.56 14.30
CA PRO A 111 -9.13 -15.16 15.50
C PRO A 111 -7.60 -15.05 15.52
N ASP A 112 -7.04 -14.70 16.68
CA ASP A 112 -5.59 -14.62 16.95
C ASP A 112 -4.91 -15.92 16.51
N TYR A 113 -4.06 -15.85 15.47
CA TYR A 113 -3.27 -17.01 15.04
C TYR A 113 -2.12 -17.23 16.03
N LEU A 114 -2.30 -18.16 16.97
CA LEU A 114 -1.29 -18.60 17.94
C LEU A 114 -0.46 -19.76 17.34
N PRO A 115 0.81 -19.53 16.95
CA PRO A 115 1.64 -20.56 16.30
C PRO A 115 1.97 -21.74 17.23
N GLU A 116 1.94 -21.55 18.54
CA GLU A 116 2.27 -22.60 19.52
C GLU A 116 1.26 -23.76 19.54
N VAL A 117 0.00 -23.53 19.14
CA VAL A 117 -1.06 -24.56 19.27
C VAL A 117 -0.98 -25.61 18.16
N HIS A 118 -0.32 -25.32 17.03
CA HIS A 118 -0.26 -26.21 15.87
C HIS A 118 1.03 -27.03 15.74
N TYR A 119 2.06 -26.76 16.55
CA TYR A 119 3.30 -27.55 16.53
C TYR A 119 3.07 -29.01 16.98
N HIS A 120 2.13 -29.24 17.90
CA HIS A 120 1.79 -30.58 18.37
C HIS A 120 0.87 -31.37 17.43
N GLN A 121 0.23 -30.71 16.45
CA GLN A 121 -0.67 -31.37 15.50
C GLN A 121 0.06 -31.95 14.27
N VAL A 122 1.25 -31.43 13.94
CA VAL A 122 2.01 -31.86 12.74
C VAL A 122 3.12 -32.85 13.10
N ARG A 123 3.52 -32.96 14.37
CA ARG A 123 4.60 -33.88 14.78
C ARG A 123 4.20 -35.36 14.65
N ASP A 124 2.92 -35.68 14.84
CA ASP A 124 2.41 -37.06 14.79
C ASP A 124 1.66 -37.39 13.49
N ALA A 125 1.68 -36.49 12.50
CA ALA A 125 1.09 -36.73 11.18
C ALA A 125 2.06 -37.57 10.32
N TRP A 126 2.14 -38.86 10.62
CA TRP A 126 2.87 -39.84 9.82
C TRP A 126 2.21 -39.94 8.42
N HIS A 127 3.02 -39.69 7.39
CA HIS A 127 2.80 -40.03 5.98
C HIS A 127 1.37 -39.84 5.44
N GLY A 128 0.97 -38.58 5.22
CA GLY A 128 0.26 -38.20 3.99
C GLY A 128 -1.16 -38.73 3.77
N LEU A 129 -2.04 -38.81 4.78
CA LEU A 129 -3.45 -39.17 4.58
C LEU A 129 -4.51 -38.29 5.27
N ARG A 130 -4.17 -37.11 5.83
CA ARG A 130 -5.19 -36.15 6.31
C ARG A 130 -4.80 -34.71 5.99
N THR A 131 -5.64 -34.02 5.22
CA THR A 131 -5.65 -32.56 5.12
C THR A 131 -6.22 -31.98 6.42
N PRO A 132 -5.53 -31.05 7.10
CA PRO A 132 -6.03 -30.42 8.32
C PRO A 132 -7.34 -29.67 8.05
N SER A 133 -8.42 -30.04 8.73
CA SER A 133 -9.63 -29.23 8.80
C SER A 133 -9.39 -28.12 9.82
N GLY A 134 -9.20 -26.89 9.33
CA GLY A 134 -8.93 -25.71 10.16
C GLY A 134 -10.14 -25.27 10.98
N GLN A 135 -10.21 -25.75 12.22
CA GLN A 135 -10.92 -25.14 13.34
C GLN A 135 -9.93 -25.04 14.50
#